data_AF-A0AAQ1A956-F1
#
_entry.id   AF-A0AAQ1A956-F1
#
_cell.length_a   1.000
_cell.length_b   1.000
_cell.length_c   1.000
_cell.angle_alpha   90.00
_cell.angle_beta   90.00
_cell.angle_gamma   90.00
#
_symmetry.space_group_name_H-M   'P 1'
#
loop_
_entity.id
_entity.type
_entity.pdbx_description
1 polymer ?
#
loop_
_entity_poly.entity_id
_entity_poly.type
_entity_poly.pdbx_seq_one_letter_code
_entity_poly.pdbx_strand_id
1 'polypeptide(L)'
;MPSLTPLHETYCKWDRTPPSQADVLEGLAQLFSTSLNGVHELIQVINIEVLKNAFGISAQNAKNFQKRPSVQKVYQFSYGALQKYGSCFLAPGLRRIIEKFPTLHEKPLTPTLHFLVGVLNGIFGDYLLKQHSPLALPMVLYDHYGAIQQGELAGRIVILVHGLCMNHLTWSNAHYGGIGERLLAQRDHNTMLYLNYNTGRRISANGRSFSNLLEDLVQRNPRITSIDLIGHSMGGLVSRSALFYGKQNMYQWIHMVENLVCIGSPHHGAVLERFGFALQDRLGAFPFVGLIGQLVNIRSNGILDLRHGSVRDDDWEYMDARIGMMDDNRAPAPLPSHINTFLVAGTLEFEKVRNKALTVIGDYLVSVKSALGEHPNPRFQLKVPDSHKAVFYGLNHFEIQYHSSVAEQITRWLYPHVNDYVQDGIQTHIIDMPNYTLEDLEGIVET
;
A
#
# COMPACT_ATOMS: atom_id res chain seq x y z
N MET A 1 -17.32 -25.05 -5.91
CA MET A 1 -17.25 -25.55 -4.53
C MET A 1 -16.69 -24.43 -3.68
N PRO A 2 -17.31 -24.07 -2.55
CA PRO A 2 -16.70 -23.11 -1.63
C PRO A 2 -15.35 -23.66 -1.17
N SER A 3 -14.32 -22.81 -1.19
CA SER A 3 -12.99 -23.14 -0.67
C SER A 3 -13.14 -23.74 0.74
N LEU A 4 -12.68 -24.98 0.91
CA LEU A 4 -12.71 -25.76 2.15
C LEU A 4 -11.44 -25.56 2.99
N THR A 5 -10.71 -24.48 2.79
CA THR A 5 -9.62 -24.06 3.68
C THR A 5 -10.12 -22.98 4.62
N PRO A 6 -10.68 -23.32 5.78
CA PRO A 6 -10.72 -22.37 6.85
C PRO A 6 -9.29 -22.33 7.42
N LEU A 7 -8.41 -21.52 6.82
CA LEU A 7 -7.36 -20.87 7.59
C LEU A 7 -8.08 -19.89 8.51
N HIS A 8 -8.75 -20.45 9.51
CA HIS A 8 -9.08 -19.71 10.70
C HIS A 8 -7.78 -19.04 11.14
N GLU A 9 -7.80 -17.72 11.29
CA GLU A 9 -6.97 -17.10 12.33
C GLU A 9 -7.57 -17.56 13.67
N THR A 10 -7.43 -18.85 13.96
CA THR A 10 -7.87 -19.49 15.20
C THR A 10 -6.92 -19.03 16.30
N TYR A 11 -7.46 -18.26 17.25
CA TYR A 11 -6.95 -18.07 18.61
C TYR A 11 -5.87 -17.01 18.90
N CYS A 12 -5.84 -15.88 18.22
CA CYS A 12 -5.23 -14.68 18.81
C CYS A 12 -6.28 -13.58 18.95
N LYS A 13 -6.63 -13.23 20.20
CA LYS A 13 -7.09 -11.87 20.48
C LYS A 13 -5.98 -10.97 19.93
N TRP A 14 -6.25 -10.32 18.80
CA TRP A 14 -5.31 -9.38 18.20
C TRP A 14 -5.06 -8.31 19.25
N ASP A 15 -3.83 -8.25 19.77
CA ASP A 15 -3.38 -7.08 20.46
C ASP A 15 -3.41 -5.94 19.43
N ARG A 16 -4.43 -5.10 19.53
CA ARG A 16 -4.62 -3.94 18.66
C ARG A 16 -3.82 -2.74 19.16
N THR A 17 -3.00 -2.91 20.20
CA THR A 17 -2.16 -1.84 20.73
C THR A 17 -1.08 -1.50 19.71
N PRO A 18 -1.03 -0.25 19.23
CA PRO A 18 0.06 0.19 18.37
C PRO A 18 1.40 0.08 19.11
N PRO A 19 2.50 -0.19 18.39
CA PRO A 19 3.82 -0.32 19.00
C PRO A 19 4.25 0.98 19.68
N SER A 20 4.86 0.83 20.86
CA SER A 20 5.56 1.90 21.56
C SER A 20 6.98 2.12 21.01
N GLN A 21 7.66 3.16 21.47
CA GLN A 21 9.07 3.36 21.12
C GLN A 21 9.97 2.23 21.63
N ALA A 22 9.65 1.63 22.78
CA ALA A 22 10.36 0.46 23.29
C ALA A 22 10.18 -0.77 22.38
N ASP A 23 8.97 -0.98 21.87
CA ASP A 23 8.64 -2.08 20.95
C ASP A 23 9.43 -1.99 19.64
N VAL A 24 9.66 -0.77 19.16
CA VAL A 24 10.52 -0.55 17.98
C VAL A 24 11.95 -0.97 18.26
N LEU A 25 12.51 -0.58 19.41
CA LEU A 25 13.87 -0.97 19.78
C LEU A 25 14.00 -2.48 19.96
N GLU A 26 13.03 -3.14 20.60
CA GLU A 26 13.02 -4.59 20.78
C GLU A 26 12.84 -5.32 19.44
N GLY A 27 11.93 -4.88 18.58
CA GLY A 27 11.75 -5.51 17.28
C GLY A 27 12.94 -5.29 16.36
N LEU A 28 13.63 -4.15 16.43
CA LEU A 28 14.91 -3.96 15.75
C LEU A 28 15.98 -4.91 16.32
N ALA A 29 16.06 -5.06 17.65
CA ALA A 29 16.95 -6.02 18.29
C ALA A 29 16.69 -7.46 17.82
N GLN A 30 15.42 -7.85 17.69
CA GLN A 30 15.02 -9.15 17.14
C GLN A 30 15.42 -9.29 15.68
N LEU A 31 15.17 -8.29 14.85
CA LEU A 31 15.50 -8.30 13.43
C LEU A 31 17.01 -8.46 13.21
N PHE A 32 17.84 -7.79 14.02
CA PHE A 32 19.31 -7.87 13.93
C PHE A 32 19.92 -9.11 14.60
N SER A 33 19.22 -9.75 15.54
CA SER A 33 19.70 -10.98 16.20
C SER A 33 19.25 -12.26 15.50
N THR A 34 18.11 -12.23 14.80
CA THR A 34 17.58 -13.39 14.10
C THR A 34 18.31 -13.60 12.78
N SER A 35 18.75 -14.83 12.54
CA SER A 35 19.12 -15.28 11.19
C SER A 35 17.91 -15.09 10.30
N LEU A 36 17.87 -14.03 9.49
CA LEU A 36 16.90 -13.94 8.41
C LEU A 36 17.22 -15.10 7.46
N ASN A 37 16.55 -16.24 7.62
CA ASN A 37 16.76 -17.40 6.74
C ASN A 37 16.56 -17.04 5.26
N GLY A 38 15.78 -15.99 4.97
CA GLY A 38 15.63 -15.41 3.63
C GLY A 38 16.79 -14.52 3.16
N VAL A 39 17.62 -13.95 4.03
CA VAL A 39 18.78 -13.14 3.63
C VAL A 39 19.86 -13.99 2.96
N HIS A 40 19.99 -15.27 3.35
CA HIS A 40 20.95 -16.17 2.72
C HIS A 40 20.59 -16.47 1.25
N GLU A 41 19.31 -16.68 0.95
CA GLU A 41 18.80 -16.84 -0.42
C GLU A 41 18.81 -15.51 -1.17
N LEU A 42 18.51 -14.41 -0.49
CA LEU A 42 18.43 -13.09 -1.10
C LEU A 42 19.79 -12.54 -1.53
N ILE A 43 20.84 -12.66 -0.70
CA ILE A 43 22.20 -12.27 -1.09
C ILE A 43 22.63 -13.07 -2.33
N GLN A 44 22.21 -14.33 -2.46
CA GLN A 44 22.46 -15.11 -3.66
C GLN A 44 21.69 -14.57 -4.87
N VAL A 45 20.39 -14.25 -4.73
CA VAL A 45 19.58 -13.68 -5.82
C VAL A 45 20.08 -12.31 -6.26
N ILE A 46 20.42 -11.42 -5.32
CA ILE A 46 20.97 -10.08 -5.60
C ILE A 46 22.28 -10.19 -6.36
N ASN A 47 23.21 -11.05 -5.91
CA ASN A 47 24.48 -11.21 -6.60
C ASN A 47 24.31 -11.81 -8.00
N ILE A 48 23.34 -12.71 -8.21
CA ILE A 48 23.02 -13.20 -9.56
C ILE A 48 22.51 -12.05 -10.44
N GLU A 49 21.62 -11.21 -9.91
CA GLU A 49 21.03 -10.10 -10.67
C GLU A 49 22.04 -8.97 -10.94
N VAL A 50 22.95 -8.69 -10.00
CA VAL A 50 24.08 -7.74 -10.19
C VAL A 50 25.08 -8.30 -11.20
N LEU A 51 25.47 -9.57 -11.11
CA LEU A 51 26.36 -10.20 -12.09
C LEU A 51 25.73 -10.20 -13.49
N LYS A 52 24.40 -10.33 -13.58
CA LYS A 52 23.65 -10.29 -14.83
C LYS A 52 23.53 -8.87 -15.40
N ASN A 53 23.10 -7.90 -14.61
CA ASN A 53 22.75 -6.57 -15.10
C ASN A 53 23.93 -5.59 -15.11
N ALA A 54 24.88 -5.70 -14.16
CA ALA A 54 26.05 -4.83 -14.12
C ALA A 54 27.26 -5.42 -14.88
N PHE A 55 27.35 -6.75 -15.00
CA PHE A 55 28.49 -7.43 -15.61
C PHE A 55 28.14 -8.30 -16.83
N GLY A 56 26.86 -8.36 -17.25
CA GLY A 56 26.44 -9.11 -18.44
C GLY A 56 26.61 -10.62 -18.35
N ILE A 57 26.81 -11.17 -17.15
CA ILE A 57 27.07 -12.59 -16.93
C ILE A 57 25.75 -13.37 -17.01
N SER A 58 25.71 -14.44 -17.80
CA SER A 58 24.51 -15.28 -17.91
C SER A 58 24.12 -15.87 -16.56
N ALA A 59 22.81 -16.03 -16.31
CA ALA A 59 22.29 -16.56 -15.05
C ALA A 59 22.89 -17.93 -14.67
N GLN A 60 23.22 -18.74 -15.66
CA GLN A 60 23.87 -20.05 -15.46
C GLN A 60 25.31 -19.91 -14.96
N ASN A 61 26.07 -18.95 -15.50
CA ASN A 61 27.45 -18.69 -15.11
C ASN A 61 27.54 -17.99 -13.74
N ALA A 62 26.59 -17.10 -13.43
CA ALA A 62 26.46 -16.49 -12.11
C ALA A 62 26.15 -17.54 -11.02
N LYS A 63 25.25 -18.49 -11.32
CA LYS A 63 24.97 -19.64 -10.43
C LYS A 63 26.20 -20.54 -10.23
N ASN A 64 26.97 -20.79 -11.28
CA ASN A 64 28.21 -21.58 -11.18
C ASN A 64 29.31 -20.87 -10.39
N PHE A 65 29.41 -19.54 -10.51
CA PHE A 65 30.35 -18.74 -9.72
C PHE A 65 30.01 -18.77 -8.22
N GLN A 66 28.73 -18.69 -7.87
CA GLN A 66 28.27 -18.80 -6.48
C GLN A 66 28.44 -20.19 -5.87
N LYS A 67 28.42 -21.26 -6.67
CA LYS A 67 28.68 -22.63 -6.20
C LYS A 67 30.17 -22.89 -5.89
N ARG A 68 31.06 -21.93 -6.14
CA ARG A 68 32.50 -22.09 -5.82
C ARG A 68 32.69 -22.10 -4.30
N PRO A 69 33.44 -23.06 -3.73
CA PRO A 69 33.64 -23.18 -2.29
C PRO A 69 34.27 -21.95 -1.62
N SER A 70 35.16 -21.25 -2.32
CA SER A 70 35.80 -20.03 -1.85
C SER A 70 34.82 -18.85 -1.73
N VAL A 71 33.91 -18.72 -2.70
CA VAL A 71 32.87 -17.69 -2.72
C VAL A 71 31.84 -17.95 -1.61
N GLN A 72 31.43 -19.21 -1.42
CA GLN A 72 30.54 -19.59 -0.30
C GLN A 72 31.18 -19.31 1.07
N LYS A 73 32.48 -19.58 1.25
CA LYS A 73 33.19 -19.26 2.50
C LYS A 73 33.21 -17.76 2.81
N VAL A 74 33.43 -16.90 1.81
CA VAL A 74 33.41 -15.44 2.00
C VAL A 74 32.00 -14.97 2.39
N TYR A 75 30.95 -15.50 1.76
CA TYR A 75 29.57 -15.18 2.13
C TYR A 75 29.20 -15.67 3.54
N GLN A 76 29.58 -16.90 3.89
CA GLN A 76 29.34 -17.44 5.23
C GLN A 76 30.10 -16.65 6.30
N PHE A 77 31.32 -16.20 5.99
CA PHE A 77 32.10 -15.36 6.88
C PHE A 77 31.49 -13.96 7.06
N SER A 78 31.14 -13.27 5.98
CA SER A 78 30.54 -11.93 6.07
C SER A 78 29.17 -11.96 6.75
N TYR A 79 28.35 -12.97 6.45
CA TYR A 79 27.09 -13.22 7.13
C TYR A 79 27.29 -13.55 8.62
N GLY A 80 28.19 -14.47 8.94
CA GLY A 80 28.50 -14.84 10.32
C GLY A 80 29.04 -13.67 11.14
N ALA A 81 29.84 -12.80 10.53
CA ALA A 81 30.31 -11.57 11.17
C ALA A 81 29.18 -10.56 11.42
N LEU A 82 28.30 -10.32 10.44
CA LEU A 82 27.12 -9.45 10.59
C LEU A 82 26.15 -9.98 11.65
N GLN A 83 25.85 -11.27 11.62
CA GLN A 83 24.93 -11.90 12.57
C GLN A 83 25.52 -11.90 13.99
N LYS A 84 26.83 -12.17 14.13
CA LYS A 84 27.52 -12.09 15.42
C LYS A 84 27.58 -10.65 15.94
N TYR A 85 27.77 -9.67 15.06
CA TYR A 85 27.72 -8.26 15.44
C TYR A 85 26.32 -7.84 15.91
N GLY A 86 25.28 -8.22 15.15
CA GLY A 86 23.89 -7.96 15.48
C GLY A 86 23.47 -8.58 16.82
N SER A 87 23.79 -9.86 17.03
CA SER A 87 23.42 -10.59 18.26
C SER A 87 24.28 -10.25 19.48
N CYS A 88 25.58 -9.99 19.34
CA CYS A 88 26.46 -9.70 20.48
C CYS A 88 26.50 -8.21 20.88
N PHE A 89 26.25 -7.28 19.95
CA PHE A 89 26.46 -5.84 20.23
C PHE A 89 25.20 -5.01 20.01
N LEU A 90 24.55 -5.11 18.85
CA LEU A 90 23.39 -4.25 18.54
C LEU A 90 22.17 -4.61 19.38
N ALA A 91 21.75 -5.87 19.39
CA ALA A 91 20.56 -6.30 20.13
C ALA A 91 20.68 -6.07 21.64
N PRO A 92 21.79 -6.45 22.32
CA PRO A 92 21.99 -6.11 23.74
C PRO A 92 22.09 -4.61 23.98
N GLY A 93 22.68 -3.84 23.06
CA GLY A 93 22.75 -2.38 23.15
C GLY A 93 21.37 -1.72 23.13
N LEU A 94 20.51 -2.12 22.18
CA LEU A 94 19.13 -1.63 22.08
C LEU A 94 18.30 -2.00 23.32
N ARG A 95 18.40 -3.25 23.80
CA ARG A 95 17.72 -3.70 25.03
C ARG A 95 18.18 -2.94 26.26
N ARG A 96 19.47 -2.64 26.38
CA ARG A 96 20.02 -1.81 27.46
C ARG A 96 19.49 -0.38 27.44
N ILE A 97 19.16 0.17 26.27
CA ILE A 97 18.48 1.47 26.17
C ILE A 97 17.06 1.37 26.74
N ILE A 98 16.30 0.32 26.41
CA ILE A 98 14.97 0.07 26.96
C ILE A 98 15.03 -0.04 28.49
N GLU A 99 15.95 -0.88 29.02
CA GLU A 99 16.15 -1.05 30.47
C GLU A 99 16.50 0.27 31.18
N LYS A 100 17.29 1.13 30.55
CA LYS A 100 17.68 2.43 31.10
C LYS A 100 16.55 3.47 31.03
N PHE A 101 15.64 3.34 30.08
CA PHE A 101 14.56 4.29 29.82
C PHE A 101 13.19 3.58 29.72
N PRO A 102 12.66 3.05 30.85
CA PRO A 102 11.41 2.29 30.85
C PRO A 102 10.19 3.11 30.40
N THR A 103 10.25 4.44 30.50
CA THR A 103 9.20 5.35 29.99
C THR A 103 8.98 5.25 28.48
N LEU A 104 9.88 4.60 27.73
CA LEU A 104 9.69 4.33 26.30
C LEU A 104 8.53 3.38 26.00
N HIS A 105 8.10 2.54 26.95
CA HIS A 105 6.95 1.66 26.80
C HIS A 105 5.62 2.42 26.70
N GLU A 106 5.55 3.62 27.27
CA GLU A 106 4.34 4.45 27.29
C GLU A 106 4.34 5.51 26.18
N LYS A 107 5.46 5.66 25.46
CA LYS A 107 5.59 6.69 24.44
C LYS A 107 5.09 6.19 23.09
N PRO A 108 4.15 6.91 22.44
CA PRO A 108 3.77 6.62 21.07
C PRO A 108 4.94 6.89 20.12
N LEU A 109 4.85 6.36 18.91
CA LEU A 109 5.87 6.58 17.90
C LEU A 109 5.90 8.03 17.45
N THR A 110 7.10 8.53 17.17
CA THR A 110 7.25 9.79 16.44
C THR A 110 6.90 9.60 14.96
N PRO A 111 6.59 10.67 14.20
CA PRO A 111 6.31 10.56 12.76
C PRO A 111 7.43 9.84 11.98
N THR A 112 8.68 10.11 12.36
CA THR A 112 9.87 9.46 11.81
C THR A 112 9.89 7.95 12.08
N LEU A 113 9.50 7.53 13.29
CA LEU A 113 9.39 6.10 13.64
C LEU A 113 8.21 5.44 12.92
N HIS A 114 7.07 6.11 12.77
CA HIS A 114 5.95 5.61 11.96
C HIS A 114 6.36 5.35 10.51
N PHE A 115 7.15 6.24 9.92
CA PHE A 115 7.71 6.03 8.59
C PHE A 115 8.61 4.78 8.55
N LEU A 116 9.57 4.66 9.47
CA LEU A 116 10.47 3.50 9.54
C LEU A 116 9.69 2.19 9.70
N VAL A 117 8.74 2.13 10.63
CA VAL A 117 7.94 0.93 10.89
C VAL A 117 7.06 0.60 9.69
N GLY A 118 6.48 1.60 9.01
CA GLY A 118 5.73 1.41 7.77
C GLY A 118 6.58 0.77 6.68
N VAL A 119 7.81 1.26 6.48
CA VAL A 119 8.77 0.69 5.51
C VAL A 119 9.15 -0.75 5.88
N LEU A 120 9.48 -1.01 7.15
CA LEU A 120 9.82 -2.36 7.62
C LEU A 120 8.65 -3.33 7.42
N ASN A 121 7.42 -2.90 7.66
CA ASN A 121 6.23 -3.72 7.43
C ASN A 121 5.97 -3.91 5.93
N GLY A 122 6.17 -2.91 5.08
CA GLY A 122 6.03 -3.10 3.64
C GLY A 122 6.99 -4.14 3.06
N ILE A 123 8.24 -4.18 3.55
CA ILE A 123 9.29 -5.08 3.03
C ILE A 123 9.27 -6.45 3.75
N PHE A 124 9.09 -6.46 5.08
CA PHE A 124 9.24 -7.67 5.92
C PHE A 124 7.97 -8.04 6.69
N GLY A 125 6.84 -7.39 6.44
CA GLY A 125 5.68 -7.47 7.32
C GLY A 125 5.11 -8.88 7.55
N ASP A 126 5.12 -9.74 6.53
CA ASP A 126 4.72 -11.14 6.65
C ASP A 126 5.72 -11.97 7.48
N TYR A 127 7.02 -11.71 7.30
CA TYR A 127 8.06 -12.28 8.15
C TYR A 127 7.96 -11.81 9.60
N LEU A 128 7.79 -10.50 9.83
CA LEU A 128 7.64 -9.91 11.17
C LEU A 128 6.44 -10.53 11.89
N LEU A 129 5.32 -10.71 11.18
CA LEU A 129 4.13 -11.37 11.71
C LEU A 129 4.41 -12.83 12.09
N LYS A 130 5.08 -13.58 11.19
CA LYS A 130 5.42 -14.99 11.42
C LYS A 130 6.37 -15.19 12.62
N GLN A 131 7.25 -14.23 12.87
CA GLN A 131 8.19 -14.25 13.99
C GLN A 131 7.61 -13.67 15.29
N HIS A 132 6.33 -13.29 15.30
CA HIS A 132 5.69 -12.61 16.44
C HIS A 132 6.47 -11.37 16.90
N SER A 133 7.05 -10.63 15.94
CA SER A 133 7.82 -9.43 16.24
C SER A 133 6.89 -8.31 16.71
N PRO A 134 7.29 -7.51 17.72
CA PRO A 134 6.50 -6.35 18.16
C PRO A 134 6.44 -5.25 17.08
N LEU A 135 7.26 -5.34 16.02
CA LEU A 135 7.18 -4.48 14.85
C LEU A 135 6.09 -4.89 13.86
N ALA A 136 5.48 -6.07 13.99
CA ALA A 136 4.39 -6.49 13.12
C ALA A 136 3.16 -5.61 13.40
N LEU A 137 2.85 -4.69 12.49
CA LEU A 137 1.80 -3.70 12.72
C LEU A 137 0.43 -4.39 12.87
N PRO A 138 -0.32 -4.11 13.94
CA PRO A 138 -1.73 -4.45 14.00
C PRO A 138 -2.52 -3.55 13.03
N MET A 139 -3.75 -3.97 12.72
CA MET A 139 -4.68 -3.14 11.97
C MET A 139 -5.50 -2.26 12.92
N VAL A 140 -5.33 -0.94 12.83
CA VAL A 140 -5.88 0.03 13.78
C VAL A 140 -6.41 1.26 13.04
N LEU A 141 -7.50 1.83 13.54
CA LEU A 141 -8.03 3.11 13.07
C LEU A 141 -7.53 4.25 13.96
N TYR A 142 -7.10 5.32 13.32
CA TYR A 142 -6.73 6.59 13.93
C TYR A 142 -7.77 7.64 13.60
N ASP A 143 -8.00 8.56 14.52
CA ASP A 143 -8.82 9.74 14.26
C ASP A 143 -8.05 10.80 13.47
N HIS A 144 -8.74 11.90 13.18
CA HIS A 144 -8.18 13.06 12.50
C HIS A 144 -6.97 13.69 13.22
N TYR A 145 -6.89 13.59 14.54
CA TYR A 145 -5.81 14.14 15.34
C TYR A 145 -4.61 13.18 15.45
N GLY A 146 -4.66 12.02 14.79
CA GLY A 146 -3.62 11.00 14.86
C GLY A 146 -3.63 10.21 16.17
N ALA A 147 -4.72 10.28 16.95
CA ALA A 147 -4.91 9.44 18.11
C ALA A 147 -5.62 8.14 17.73
N ILE A 148 -5.47 7.09 18.53
CA ILE A 148 -6.17 5.82 18.31
C ILE A 148 -7.68 6.06 18.48
N GLN A 149 -8.48 5.67 17.49
CA GLN A 149 -9.92 5.81 17.56
C GLN A 149 -10.51 4.84 18.60
N GLN A 150 -10.90 5.40 19.75
CA GLN A 150 -11.60 4.66 20.83
C GLN A 150 -12.96 5.26 21.18
N GLY A 151 -13.23 6.50 20.76
CA GLY A 151 -14.48 7.20 21.03
C GLY A 151 -15.68 6.64 20.26
N GLU A 152 -16.88 7.04 20.69
CA GLU A 152 -18.12 6.73 19.99
C GLU A 152 -18.15 7.42 18.62
N LEU A 153 -18.65 6.71 17.61
CA LEU A 153 -18.85 7.18 16.25
C LEU A 153 -20.34 7.28 15.92
N ALA A 154 -20.71 8.25 15.10
CA ALA A 154 -22.08 8.44 14.63
C ALA A 154 -22.10 9.10 13.26
N GLY A 155 -23.21 8.93 12.54
CA GLY A 155 -23.41 9.56 11.23
C GLY A 155 -22.52 8.96 10.15
N ARG A 156 -22.04 9.82 9.25
CA ARG A 156 -21.18 9.45 8.13
C ARG A 156 -19.71 9.38 8.58
N ILE A 157 -19.05 8.27 8.28
CA ILE A 157 -17.61 8.11 8.49
C ILE A 157 -16.90 7.93 7.15
N VAL A 158 -15.71 8.53 7.00
CA VAL A 158 -14.85 8.33 5.83
C VAL A 158 -13.54 7.72 6.30
N ILE A 159 -13.17 6.58 5.71
CA ILE A 159 -11.99 5.81 6.11
C ILE A 159 -10.95 5.88 5.00
N LEU A 160 -9.80 6.48 5.33
CA LEU A 160 -8.65 6.63 4.46
C LEU A 160 -7.69 5.45 4.66
N VAL A 161 -7.39 4.72 3.58
CA VAL A 161 -6.57 3.49 3.56
C VAL A 161 -5.30 3.71 2.74
N HIS A 162 -4.15 3.79 3.41
CA HIS A 162 -2.88 4.17 2.78
C HIS A 162 -2.26 3.06 1.90
N GLY A 163 -1.25 3.43 1.10
CA GLY A 163 -0.50 2.53 0.23
C GLY A 163 0.66 1.77 0.90
N LEU A 164 1.42 1.03 0.08
CA LEU A 164 2.60 0.24 0.50
C LEU A 164 3.68 1.09 1.19
N CYS A 165 4.25 0.60 2.30
CA CYS A 165 5.28 1.29 3.10
C CYS A 165 4.84 2.65 3.66
N MET A 166 3.54 2.93 3.67
CA MET A 166 2.98 4.18 4.20
C MET A 166 2.38 3.95 5.60
N ASN A 167 1.76 4.99 6.16
CA ASN A 167 1.08 4.93 7.45
C ASN A 167 -0.08 5.95 7.50
N HIS A 168 -0.85 5.95 8.59
CA HIS A 168 -1.99 6.85 8.76
C HIS A 168 -1.66 8.36 8.67
N LEU A 169 -0.41 8.79 8.86
CA LEU A 169 0.00 10.20 8.80
C LEU A 169 0.28 10.69 7.37
N THR A 170 0.33 9.81 6.38
CA THR A 170 0.81 10.15 5.02
C THR A 170 -0.32 10.54 4.06
N TRP A 171 -1.26 11.36 4.52
CA TRP A 171 -2.39 11.87 3.71
C TRP A 171 -2.33 13.36 3.40
N SER A 172 -1.38 14.06 4.01
CA SER A 172 -1.05 15.47 3.79
C SER A 172 0.46 15.64 3.71
N ASN A 173 0.93 16.79 3.20
CA ASN A 173 2.34 17.15 3.20
C ASN A 173 2.53 18.66 3.40
N ALA A 174 3.77 19.16 3.32
CA ALA A 174 4.07 20.57 3.55
C ALA A 174 3.43 21.52 2.51
N HIS A 175 3.07 21.02 1.33
CA HIS A 175 2.50 21.81 0.23
C HIS A 175 0.98 21.73 0.16
N TYR A 176 0.39 20.61 0.57
CA TYR A 176 -1.05 20.35 0.46
C TYR A 176 -1.62 19.79 1.78
N GLY A 177 -2.74 20.38 2.23
CA GLY A 177 -3.46 19.97 3.43
C GLY A 177 -4.08 18.57 3.37
N GLY A 178 -4.14 17.96 2.19
CA GLY A 178 -4.61 16.57 2.02
C GLY A 178 -6.12 16.44 1.85
N ILE A 179 -6.54 15.23 1.45
CA ILE A 179 -7.94 14.92 1.11
C ILE A 179 -8.83 14.99 2.35
N GLY A 180 -8.38 14.47 3.49
CA GLY A 180 -9.17 14.42 4.73
C GLY A 180 -9.60 15.81 5.22
N GLU A 181 -8.67 16.77 5.27
CA GLU A 181 -8.96 18.17 5.65
C GLU A 181 -10.00 18.81 4.75
N ARG A 182 -9.87 18.59 3.43
CA ARG A 182 -10.80 19.16 2.46
C ARG A 182 -12.22 18.60 2.64
N LEU A 183 -12.34 17.29 2.88
CA LEU A 183 -13.64 16.63 3.08
C LEU A 183 -14.27 17.01 4.43
N LEU A 184 -13.46 17.21 5.48
CA LEU A 184 -13.95 17.70 6.77
C LEU A 184 -14.65 19.06 6.64
N ALA A 185 -14.15 19.93 5.78
CA ALA A 185 -14.73 21.26 5.55
C ALA A 185 -16.07 21.26 4.79
N GLN A 186 -16.53 20.12 4.24
CA GLN A 186 -17.73 20.10 3.37
C GLN A 186 -19.05 19.94 4.11
N ARG A 187 -19.03 19.38 5.32
CA ARG A 187 -20.26 19.08 6.06
C ARG A 187 -20.02 19.01 7.55
N ASP A 188 -20.97 19.53 8.31
CA ASP A 188 -21.02 19.33 9.74
C ASP A 188 -21.09 17.83 10.09
N HIS A 189 -20.37 17.42 11.13
CA HIS A 189 -20.32 16.03 11.62
C HIS A 189 -19.72 15.00 10.66
N ASN A 190 -18.87 15.42 9.72
CA ASN A 190 -18.07 14.49 8.92
C ASN A 190 -16.93 13.91 9.79
N THR A 191 -16.82 12.58 9.90
CA THR A 191 -15.80 11.94 10.74
C THR A 191 -14.75 11.23 9.90
N MET A 192 -13.50 11.71 9.93
CA MET A 192 -12.38 11.08 9.22
C MET A 192 -11.67 10.07 10.11
N LEU A 193 -11.44 8.88 9.56
CA LEU A 193 -10.65 7.84 10.18
C LEU A 193 -9.55 7.40 9.22
N TYR A 194 -8.40 7.04 9.78
CA TYR A 194 -7.21 6.68 9.01
C TYR A 194 -6.77 5.28 9.41
N LEU A 195 -6.79 4.35 8.46
CA LEU A 195 -6.39 2.97 8.71
C LEU A 195 -4.87 2.86 8.67
N ASN A 196 -4.27 2.32 9.74
CA ASN A 196 -2.88 1.90 9.76
C ASN A 196 -2.83 0.37 9.81
N TYR A 197 -2.00 -0.25 8.96
CA TYR A 197 -1.94 -1.71 8.88
C TYR A 197 -0.61 -2.22 8.33
N ASN A 198 -0.36 -3.51 8.49
CA ASN A 198 0.82 -4.18 7.94
C ASN A 198 0.69 -4.40 6.43
N THR A 199 1.29 -3.51 5.64
CA THR A 199 1.27 -3.56 4.17
C THR A 199 2.07 -4.71 3.56
N GLY A 200 2.89 -5.43 4.35
CA GLY A 200 3.61 -6.62 3.87
C GLY A 200 2.79 -7.91 3.93
N ARG A 201 1.68 -7.92 4.66
CA ARG A 201 0.70 -9.02 4.60
C ARG A 201 0.03 -9.07 3.23
N ARG A 202 -0.50 -10.26 2.89
CA ARG A 202 -1.34 -10.46 1.70
C ARG A 202 -2.49 -9.44 1.68
N ILE A 203 -2.83 -8.94 0.49
CA ILE A 203 -3.92 -7.98 0.32
C ILE A 203 -5.24 -8.61 0.76
N SER A 204 -5.47 -9.89 0.46
CA SER A 204 -6.66 -10.62 0.89
C SER A 204 -6.75 -10.80 2.41
N ALA A 205 -5.62 -11.09 3.07
CA ALA A 205 -5.56 -11.19 4.52
C ALA A 205 -5.84 -9.84 5.21
N ASN A 206 -5.30 -8.76 4.65
CA ASN A 206 -5.63 -7.40 5.09
C ASN A 206 -7.10 -7.07 4.81
N GLY A 207 -7.65 -7.41 3.64
CA GLY A 207 -9.06 -7.22 3.31
C GLY A 207 -10.00 -7.92 4.27
N ARG A 208 -9.72 -9.19 4.63
CA ARG A 208 -10.48 -9.94 5.63
C ARG A 208 -10.39 -9.29 7.03
N SER A 209 -9.18 -8.90 7.43
CA SER A 209 -8.96 -8.20 8.71
C SER A 209 -9.75 -6.89 8.76
N PHE A 210 -9.75 -6.14 7.66
CA PHE A 210 -10.45 -4.87 7.55
C PHE A 210 -11.96 -5.05 7.54
N SER A 211 -12.46 -6.06 6.82
CA SER A 211 -13.88 -6.44 6.82
C SER A 211 -14.40 -6.78 8.22
N ASN A 212 -13.62 -7.55 9.00
CA ASN A 212 -13.93 -7.86 10.40
C ASN A 212 -13.87 -6.62 11.30
N LEU A 213 -12.91 -5.73 11.06
CA LEU A 213 -12.76 -4.49 11.80
C LEU A 213 -13.95 -3.54 11.55
N LEU A 214 -14.46 -3.45 10.32
CA LEU A 214 -15.65 -2.65 9.99
C LEU A 214 -16.93 -3.23 10.63
N GLU A 215 -17.08 -4.56 10.65
CA GLU A 215 -18.20 -5.21 11.34
C GLU A 215 -18.17 -4.90 12.84
N ASP A 216 -17.03 -5.07 13.51
CA ASP A 216 -16.84 -4.72 14.92
C ASP A 216 -17.06 -3.22 15.17
N LEU A 217 -16.62 -2.34 14.25
CA LEU A 217 -16.81 -0.90 14.36
C LEU A 217 -18.30 -0.52 14.37
N VAL A 218 -19.08 -1.06 13.43
CA VAL A 218 -20.52 -0.79 13.30
C VAL A 218 -21.29 -1.39 14.47
N GLN A 219 -20.96 -2.60 14.92
CA GLN A 219 -21.59 -3.22 16.09
C GLN A 219 -21.37 -2.39 17.37
N ARG A 220 -20.17 -1.84 17.56
CA ARG A 220 -19.87 -0.96 18.70
C ARG A 220 -20.47 0.43 18.57
N ASN A 221 -20.78 0.87 17.35
CA ASN A 221 -21.25 2.22 17.05
C ASN A 221 -22.52 2.19 16.17
N PRO A 222 -23.67 1.78 16.73
CA PRO A 222 -24.91 1.60 15.96
C PRO A 222 -25.48 2.90 15.38
N ARG A 223 -24.93 4.06 15.76
CA ARG A 223 -25.32 5.37 15.22
C ARG A 223 -24.60 5.73 13.93
N ILE A 224 -23.66 4.91 13.44
CA ILE A 224 -23.08 5.07 12.11
C ILE A 224 -24.20 4.85 11.08
N THR A 225 -24.36 5.81 10.17
CA THR A 225 -25.39 5.77 9.12
C THR A 225 -24.81 5.45 7.75
N SER A 226 -23.57 5.84 7.49
CA SER A 226 -22.90 5.57 6.20
C SER A 226 -21.37 5.55 6.32
N ILE A 227 -20.76 4.82 5.40
CA ILE A 227 -19.30 4.60 5.33
C ILE A 227 -18.83 4.93 3.92
N ASP A 228 -17.76 5.73 3.81
CA ASP A 228 -17.01 5.90 2.58
C ASP A 228 -15.59 5.41 2.73
N LEU A 229 -15.07 4.77 1.68
CA LEU A 229 -13.71 4.24 1.65
C LEU A 229 -12.89 5.00 0.63
N ILE A 230 -11.74 5.55 1.05
CA ILE A 230 -10.78 6.20 0.15
C ILE A 230 -9.45 5.46 0.27
N GLY A 231 -9.05 4.77 -0.80
CA GLY A 231 -7.83 3.97 -0.81
C GLY A 231 -6.81 4.50 -1.81
N HIS A 232 -5.57 4.74 -1.37
CA HIS A 232 -4.45 5.04 -2.27
C HIS A 232 -3.65 3.77 -2.56
N SER A 233 -3.30 3.54 -3.82
CA SER A 233 -2.43 2.45 -4.25
C SER A 233 -2.90 1.08 -3.73
N MET A 234 -2.12 0.41 -2.87
CA MET A 234 -2.50 -0.83 -2.18
C MET A 234 -3.82 -0.68 -1.39
N GLY A 235 -4.06 0.48 -0.78
CA GLY A 235 -5.23 0.71 0.06
C GLY A 235 -6.55 0.55 -0.70
N GLY A 236 -6.62 0.93 -1.98
CA GLY A 236 -7.81 0.69 -2.81
C GLY A 236 -8.04 -0.80 -3.07
N LEU A 237 -6.98 -1.60 -3.21
CA LEU A 237 -7.10 -3.06 -3.32
C LEU A 237 -7.53 -3.72 -2.00
N VAL A 238 -7.02 -3.22 -0.87
CA VAL A 238 -7.43 -3.69 0.47
C VAL A 238 -8.91 -3.37 0.72
N SER A 239 -9.36 -2.16 0.37
CA SER A 239 -10.79 -1.78 0.46
C SER A 239 -11.67 -2.66 -0.42
N ARG A 240 -11.27 -2.91 -1.68
CA ARG A 240 -11.98 -3.84 -2.58
C ARG A 240 -12.05 -5.26 -2.01
N SER A 241 -10.94 -5.73 -1.44
CA SER A 241 -10.87 -7.04 -0.80
C SER A 241 -11.79 -7.11 0.44
N ALA A 242 -11.84 -6.07 1.25
CA ALA A 242 -12.73 -5.99 2.41
C ALA A 242 -14.22 -6.02 2.01
N LEU A 243 -14.59 -5.32 0.94
CA LEU A 243 -15.94 -5.39 0.36
C LEU A 243 -16.29 -6.80 -0.14
N PHE A 244 -15.34 -7.47 -0.81
CA PHE A 244 -15.50 -8.84 -1.26
C PHE A 244 -15.80 -9.79 -0.08
N TYR A 245 -14.97 -9.74 0.97
CA TYR A 245 -15.17 -10.60 2.15
C TYR A 245 -16.37 -10.21 3.00
N GLY A 246 -16.70 -8.92 3.10
CA GLY A 246 -17.89 -8.50 3.83
C GLY A 246 -19.16 -9.00 3.15
N LYS A 247 -19.20 -8.96 1.81
CA LYS A 247 -20.29 -9.56 1.03
C LYS A 247 -20.33 -11.08 1.18
N GLN A 248 -19.17 -11.75 1.08
CA GLN A 248 -19.08 -13.21 1.23
C GLN A 248 -19.53 -13.69 2.62
N ASN A 249 -19.21 -12.94 3.67
CA ASN A 249 -19.57 -13.26 5.05
C ASN A 249 -20.94 -12.69 5.48
N MET A 250 -21.67 -12.03 4.57
CA MET A 250 -22.99 -11.43 4.84
C MET A 250 -22.99 -10.40 5.98
N TYR A 251 -21.91 -9.62 6.09
CA TYR A 251 -21.78 -8.57 7.09
C TYR A 251 -22.67 -7.36 6.79
N GLN A 252 -23.20 -6.75 7.85
CA GLN A 252 -24.24 -5.70 7.73
C GLN A 252 -23.65 -4.37 7.25
N TRP A 253 -22.40 -4.07 7.62
CA TRP A 253 -21.75 -2.81 7.25
C TRP A 253 -21.66 -2.60 5.72
N ILE A 254 -21.70 -3.66 4.91
CA ILE A 254 -21.69 -3.58 3.44
C ILE A 254 -22.86 -2.75 2.89
N HIS A 255 -24.01 -2.77 3.57
CA HIS A 255 -25.18 -2.01 3.17
C HIS A 255 -25.08 -0.52 3.55
N MET A 256 -24.13 -0.17 4.42
CA MET A 256 -23.85 1.21 4.83
C MET A 256 -22.78 1.88 3.96
N VAL A 257 -22.09 1.11 3.11
CA VAL A 257 -21.05 1.68 2.23
C VAL A 257 -21.72 2.38 1.06
N GLU A 258 -21.49 3.68 0.95
CA GLU A 258 -22.02 4.50 -0.14
C GLU A 258 -20.99 4.62 -1.26
N ASN A 259 -19.75 5.01 -0.91
CA ASN A 259 -18.73 5.32 -1.90
C ASN A 259 -17.41 4.56 -1.67
N LEU A 260 -16.76 4.19 -2.77
CA LEU A 260 -15.38 3.70 -2.82
C LEU A 260 -14.58 4.56 -3.80
N VAL A 261 -13.54 5.23 -3.32
CA VAL A 261 -12.60 5.99 -4.15
C VAL A 261 -11.26 5.26 -4.18
N CYS A 262 -10.78 4.90 -5.36
CA CYS A 262 -9.46 4.29 -5.55
C CYS A 262 -8.52 5.27 -6.26
N ILE A 263 -7.43 5.66 -5.60
CA ILE A 263 -6.44 6.61 -6.11
C ILE A 263 -5.18 5.87 -6.54
N GLY A 264 -4.88 5.85 -7.84
CA GLY A 264 -3.71 5.18 -8.40
C GLY A 264 -3.64 3.69 -8.04
N SER A 265 -4.77 3.03 -7.80
CA SER A 265 -4.79 1.65 -7.31
C SER A 265 -4.49 0.65 -8.43
N PRO A 266 -3.50 -0.25 -8.28
CA PRO A 266 -3.11 -1.15 -9.37
C PRO A 266 -4.05 -2.35 -9.50
N HIS A 267 -5.27 -2.14 -10.02
CA HIS A 267 -6.28 -3.19 -10.15
C HIS A 267 -5.85 -4.36 -11.03
N HIS A 268 -4.93 -4.14 -11.96
CA HIS A 268 -4.36 -5.17 -12.83
C HIS A 268 -2.84 -5.30 -12.69
N GLY A 269 -2.27 -4.80 -11.59
CA GLY A 269 -0.84 -4.88 -11.33
C GLY A 269 -0.10 -3.56 -11.48
N ALA A 270 1.16 -3.57 -11.05
CA ALA A 270 2.09 -2.44 -11.03
C ALA A 270 3.52 -2.89 -11.36
N VAL A 271 4.34 -1.97 -11.88
CA VAL A 271 5.77 -2.16 -12.13
C VAL A 271 6.55 -1.76 -10.88
N LEU A 272 6.65 -2.70 -9.93
CA LEU A 272 7.21 -2.43 -8.59
C LEU A 272 8.74 -2.32 -8.56
N GLU A 273 9.43 -2.72 -9.62
CA GLU A 273 10.89 -2.56 -9.75
C GLU A 273 11.32 -1.08 -9.56
N ARG A 274 10.42 -0.14 -9.86
CA ARG A 274 10.62 1.30 -9.74
C ARG A 274 10.34 1.88 -8.35
N PHE A 275 9.55 1.17 -7.54
CA PHE A 275 9.23 1.58 -6.17
C PHE A 275 10.48 1.62 -5.28
N GLY A 276 11.43 0.70 -5.51
CA GLY A 276 12.69 0.63 -4.76
C GLY A 276 13.52 1.92 -4.84
N PHE A 277 13.61 2.54 -6.01
CA PHE A 277 14.35 3.78 -6.21
C PHE A 277 13.71 4.96 -5.45
N ALA A 278 12.39 5.13 -5.59
CA ALA A 278 11.66 6.18 -4.88
C ALA A 278 11.72 5.98 -3.35
N LEU A 279 11.71 4.73 -2.90
CA LEU A 279 11.88 4.39 -1.50
C LEU A 279 13.29 4.72 -1.00
N GLN A 280 14.33 4.42 -1.78
CA GLN A 280 15.72 4.75 -1.47
C GLN A 280 15.93 6.27 -1.29
N ASP A 281 15.36 7.08 -2.19
CA ASP A 281 15.46 8.54 -2.11
C ASP A 281 14.84 9.08 -0.81
N ARG A 282 13.69 8.54 -0.39
CA ARG A 282 13.03 8.92 0.87
C ARG A 282 13.76 8.42 2.12
N LEU A 283 14.55 7.36 1.99
CA LEU A 283 15.26 6.71 3.08
C LEU A 283 16.68 7.25 3.31
N GLY A 284 17.22 8.07 2.40
CA GLY A 284 18.61 8.51 2.40
C GLY A 284 19.13 9.17 3.69
N ALA A 285 18.24 9.59 4.60
CA ALA A 285 18.60 10.24 5.87
C ALA A 285 18.76 9.27 7.06
N PHE A 286 18.41 7.98 6.94
CA PHE A 286 18.39 7.08 8.09
C PHE A 286 19.71 6.29 8.25
N PRO A 287 20.37 6.36 9.43
CA PRO A 287 21.49 5.46 9.72
C PRO A 287 20.97 4.02 9.74
N PHE A 288 21.74 3.08 9.21
CA PHE A 288 21.44 1.62 9.12
C PHE A 288 20.57 1.13 7.94
N VAL A 289 19.99 2.02 7.13
CA VAL A 289 19.08 1.63 6.04
C VAL A 289 19.78 1.21 4.73
N GLY A 290 21.07 1.51 4.57
CA GLY A 290 21.87 0.99 3.45
C GLY A 290 21.85 -0.56 3.35
N LEU A 291 21.61 -1.24 4.47
CA LEU A 291 21.39 -2.69 4.50
C LEU A 291 20.00 -3.08 3.98
N ILE A 292 18.95 -2.29 4.23
CA ILE A 292 17.57 -2.54 3.76
C ILE A 292 17.42 -2.25 2.26
N GLY A 293 18.07 -1.20 1.76
CA GLY A 293 18.06 -0.84 0.33
C GLY A 293 18.68 -1.92 -0.57
N GLN A 294 19.61 -2.70 -0.04
CA GLN A 294 20.13 -3.89 -0.73
C GLN A 294 19.13 -5.06 -0.71
N LEU A 295 18.18 -5.08 0.23
CA LEU A 295 17.19 -6.15 0.42
C LEU A 295 15.88 -5.94 -0.35
N VAL A 296 15.80 -4.96 -1.28
CA VAL A 296 14.61 -4.59 -2.08
C VAL A 296 14.05 -5.76 -2.93
N ASN A 297 14.81 -6.85 -3.09
CA ASN A 297 14.32 -8.08 -3.72
C ASN A 297 13.57 -9.03 -2.77
N ILE A 298 13.48 -8.74 -1.46
CA ILE A 298 12.54 -9.41 -0.56
C ILE A 298 11.16 -8.85 -0.88
N ARG A 299 10.38 -9.66 -1.58
CA ARG A 299 9.01 -9.33 -1.93
C ARG A 299 8.14 -9.92 -0.82
N SER A 300 7.76 -9.07 0.13
CA SER A 300 6.69 -9.42 1.04
C SER A 300 5.48 -9.92 0.24
N ASN A 301 4.66 -10.75 0.87
CA ASN A 301 3.42 -11.24 0.28
C ASN A 301 2.52 -10.12 -0.28
N GLY A 302 2.48 -8.94 0.37
CA GLY A 302 1.75 -7.76 -0.13
C GLY A 302 2.33 -7.17 -1.42
N ILE A 303 3.66 -7.11 -1.58
CA ILE A 303 4.33 -6.67 -2.82
C ILE A 303 4.01 -7.64 -3.98
N LEU A 304 4.00 -8.95 -3.71
CA LEU A 304 3.63 -9.95 -4.72
C LEU A 304 2.18 -9.79 -5.17
N ASP A 305 1.25 -9.53 -4.24
CA ASP A 305 -0.15 -9.31 -4.59
C ASP A 305 -0.34 -8.03 -5.41
N LEU A 306 0.38 -6.95 -5.07
CA LEU A 306 0.35 -5.69 -5.83
C LEU A 306 0.79 -5.85 -7.28
N ARG A 307 1.84 -6.64 -7.53
CA ARG A 307 2.37 -6.89 -8.88
C ARG A 307 1.29 -7.45 -9.81
N HIS A 308 0.35 -8.22 -9.25
CA HIS A 308 -0.70 -8.89 -10.00
C HIS A 308 -2.10 -8.30 -9.74
N GLY A 309 -2.27 -7.36 -8.82
CA GLY A 309 -3.59 -6.87 -8.39
C GLY A 309 -4.46 -7.94 -7.75
N SER A 310 -3.87 -8.87 -6.99
CA SER A 310 -4.62 -9.94 -6.29
C SER A 310 -5.41 -9.38 -5.12
N VAL A 311 -6.68 -9.75 -4.99
CA VAL A 311 -7.56 -9.26 -3.91
C VAL A 311 -8.26 -10.39 -3.16
N ARG A 312 -8.15 -11.63 -3.64
CA ARG A 312 -8.77 -12.83 -3.04
C ARG A 312 -7.71 -13.85 -2.64
N ASP A 313 -8.04 -14.67 -1.64
CA ASP A 313 -7.21 -15.81 -1.24
C ASP A 313 -7.03 -16.81 -2.40
N ASP A 314 -8.13 -17.15 -3.08
CA ASP A 314 -8.14 -18.04 -4.26
C ASP A 314 -7.18 -17.62 -5.37
N ASP A 315 -6.83 -16.33 -5.45
CA ASP A 315 -5.90 -15.86 -6.47
C ASP A 315 -4.54 -16.54 -6.29
N TRP A 316 -4.09 -16.78 -5.05
CA TRP A 316 -2.72 -17.22 -4.75
C TRP A 316 -2.62 -18.58 -4.07
N GLU A 317 -3.66 -19.07 -3.38
CA GLU A 317 -3.61 -20.31 -2.58
C GLU A 317 -3.21 -21.56 -3.39
N TYR A 318 -3.53 -21.58 -4.69
CA TYR A 318 -3.27 -22.73 -5.56
C TYR A 318 -2.01 -22.59 -6.43
N MET A 319 -1.13 -21.62 -6.12
CA MET A 319 0.08 -21.35 -6.91
C MET A 319 1.35 -21.68 -6.11
N ASP A 320 2.11 -22.70 -6.56
CA ASP A 320 3.37 -23.11 -5.92
C ASP A 320 4.46 -22.03 -5.95
N ALA A 321 4.47 -21.15 -6.96
CA ALA A 321 5.35 -19.98 -7.03
C ALA A 321 4.79 -18.89 -7.97
N ARG A 322 4.79 -17.63 -7.53
CA ARG A 322 4.45 -16.44 -8.34
C ARG A 322 5.69 -15.70 -8.82
N ILE A 323 6.43 -16.31 -9.76
CA ILE A 323 7.66 -15.75 -10.33
C ILE A 323 7.51 -15.62 -11.84
N GLY A 324 7.59 -14.39 -12.37
CA GLY A 324 7.65 -14.12 -13.81
C GLY A 324 6.36 -13.58 -14.43
N MET A 325 6.29 -13.64 -15.77
CA MET A 325 5.12 -13.34 -16.60
C MET A 325 4.28 -14.62 -16.72
N MET A 326 3.48 -14.95 -15.71
CA MET A 326 2.47 -16.00 -15.80
C MET A 326 1.15 -15.42 -16.29
N ASP A 327 0.34 -16.25 -16.96
CA ASP A 327 -1.03 -15.92 -17.33
C ASP A 327 -1.84 -15.48 -16.11
N ASP A 328 -2.76 -14.52 -16.31
CA ASP A 328 -3.61 -13.98 -15.24
C ASP A 328 -4.65 -15.02 -14.79
N ASN A 329 -4.27 -15.80 -13.78
CA ASN A 329 -5.07 -16.87 -13.20
C ASN A 329 -5.99 -16.39 -12.06
N ARG A 330 -6.12 -15.07 -11.85
CA ARG A 330 -7.00 -14.53 -10.79
C ARG A 330 -8.45 -14.91 -11.03
N ALA A 331 -9.20 -15.02 -9.94
CA ALA A 331 -10.65 -15.12 -10.03
C ALA A 331 -11.24 -13.70 -10.15
N PRO A 332 -12.27 -13.48 -11.00
CA PRO A 332 -12.95 -12.20 -11.04
C PRO A 332 -13.46 -11.77 -9.66
N ALA A 333 -13.22 -10.50 -9.30
CA ALA A 333 -13.67 -9.87 -8.07
C ALA A 333 -14.43 -8.57 -8.41
N PRO A 334 -15.69 -8.70 -8.90
CA PRO A 334 -16.48 -7.55 -9.32
C PRO A 334 -16.85 -6.67 -8.11
N LEU A 335 -17.02 -5.37 -8.37
CA LEU A 335 -17.46 -4.40 -7.38
C LEU A 335 -18.95 -4.60 -7.06
N PRO A 336 -19.40 -4.40 -5.81
CA PRO A 336 -20.82 -4.40 -5.49
C PRO A 336 -21.55 -3.26 -6.23
N SER A 337 -22.66 -3.59 -6.90
CA SER A 337 -23.36 -2.65 -7.81
C SER A 337 -24.04 -1.48 -7.10
N HIS A 338 -24.32 -1.59 -5.80
CA HIS A 338 -24.94 -0.51 -5.02
C HIS A 338 -23.93 0.52 -4.51
N ILE A 339 -22.63 0.25 -4.61
CA ILE A 339 -21.57 1.12 -4.12
C ILE A 339 -21.08 1.99 -5.29
N ASN A 340 -21.14 3.30 -5.13
CA ASN A 340 -20.59 4.24 -6.08
C ASN A 340 -19.06 4.13 -6.05
N THR A 341 -18.47 3.55 -7.10
CA THR A 341 -17.01 3.44 -7.20
C THR A 341 -16.46 4.53 -8.10
N PHE A 342 -15.41 5.21 -7.65
CA PHE A 342 -14.69 6.25 -8.36
C PHE A 342 -13.21 5.87 -8.50
N LEU A 343 -12.64 6.06 -9.69
CA LEU A 343 -11.27 5.65 -10.01
C LEU A 343 -10.46 6.86 -10.47
N VAL A 344 -9.32 7.09 -9.81
CA VAL A 344 -8.39 8.17 -10.13
C VAL A 344 -7.09 7.59 -10.65
N ALA A 345 -6.64 8.05 -11.82
CA ALA A 345 -5.36 7.70 -12.40
C ALA A 345 -4.45 8.93 -12.51
N GLY A 346 -3.15 8.74 -12.29
CA GLY A 346 -2.11 9.73 -12.57
C GLY A 346 -1.36 9.34 -13.84
N THR A 347 -0.81 10.32 -14.54
CA THR A 347 0.11 10.07 -15.64
C THR A 347 1.16 11.17 -15.76
N LEU A 348 2.40 10.76 -16.03
CA LEU A 348 3.47 11.65 -16.45
C LEU A 348 3.52 11.82 -17.98
N GLU A 349 2.65 11.13 -18.72
CA GLU A 349 2.50 11.31 -20.16
C GLU A 349 1.94 12.71 -20.47
N PHE A 350 2.38 13.31 -21.57
CA PHE A 350 1.90 14.60 -22.05
C PHE A 350 0.92 14.36 -23.20
N GLU A 351 -0.29 14.91 -23.12
CA GLU A 351 -1.39 14.64 -24.06
C GLU A 351 -1.02 14.88 -25.55
N LYS A 352 -0.11 15.81 -25.84
CA LYS A 352 0.34 16.13 -27.22
C LYS A 352 1.54 15.31 -27.73
N VAL A 353 2.27 14.57 -26.88
CA VAL A 353 3.43 13.77 -27.32
C VAL A 353 3.04 12.29 -27.33
N ARG A 354 2.44 11.82 -28.43
CA ARG A 354 2.17 10.39 -28.71
C ARG A 354 3.48 9.60 -28.86
N ASN A 355 4.25 9.48 -27.79
CA ASN A 355 5.36 8.54 -27.72
C ASN A 355 4.82 7.23 -27.14
N LYS A 356 4.69 6.19 -27.98
CA LYS A 356 4.17 4.87 -27.57
C LYS A 356 4.90 4.26 -26.36
N ALA A 357 6.12 4.70 -26.06
CA ALA A 357 6.90 4.30 -24.89
C ALA A 357 6.47 4.99 -23.58
N LEU A 358 5.91 6.20 -23.64
CA LEU A 358 5.38 6.95 -22.49
C LEU A 358 3.96 6.51 -22.13
N THR A 359 3.18 6.00 -23.09
CA THR A 359 1.84 5.43 -22.88
C THR A 359 1.83 4.20 -21.96
N VAL A 360 3.02 3.63 -21.71
CA VAL A 360 3.26 2.49 -20.80
C VAL A 360 3.68 2.98 -19.41
N ILE A 361 4.00 4.25 -19.26
CA ILE A 361 4.47 4.88 -18.02
C ILE A 361 3.33 5.78 -17.55
N GLY A 362 2.33 5.20 -16.85
CA GLY A 362 1.26 5.99 -16.22
C GLY A 362 1.84 6.89 -15.12
N ASP A 363 1.56 6.60 -13.87
CA ASP A 363 2.02 7.43 -12.75
C ASP A 363 3.46 7.08 -12.27
N TYR A 364 4.27 6.44 -13.12
CA TYR A 364 5.56 5.77 -12.84
C TYR A 364 5.47 4.32 -12.33
N LEU A 365 4.43 3.95 -11.57
CA LEU A 365 4.26 2.60 -11.01
C LEU A 365 3.07 1.85 -11.61
N VAL A 366 1.97 2.55 -11.85
CA VAL A 366 0.68 2.02 -12.27
C VAL A 366 0.31 2.64 -13.60
N SER A 367 -0.09 1.81 -14.56
CA SER A 367 -0.60 2.30 -15.85
C SER A 367 -2.00 2.88 -15.66
N VAL A 368 -2.37 3.87 -16.49
CA VAL A 368 -3.72 4.48 -16.47
C VAL A 368 -4.80 3.40 -16.59
N LYS A 369 -4.64 2.44 -17.50
CA LYS A 369 -5.57 1.31 -17.66
C LYS A 369 -5.73 0.48 -16.38
N SER A 370 -4.63 0.17 -15.70
CA SER A 370 -4.67 -0.57 -14.43
C SER A 370 -5.37 0.24 -13.34
N ALA A 371 -5.10 1.54 -13.24
CA ALA A 371 -5.74 2.44 -12.27
C ALA A 371 -7.25 2.63 -12.55
N LEU A 372 -7.66 2.65 -13.82
CA LEU A 372 -9.06 2.76 -14.23
C LEU A 372 -9.81 1.43 -14.30
N GLY A 373 -9.18 0.32 -13.86
CA GLY A 373 -9.82 -1.00 -13.82
C GLY A 373 -10.15 -1.57 -15.20
N GLU A 374 -9.38 -1.17 -16.22
CA GLU A 374 -9.51 -1.61 -17.59
C GLU A 374 -8.61 -2.81 -17.87
N HIS A 375 -9.19 -3.82 -18.52
CA HIS A 375 -8.50 -5.06 -18.82
C HIS A 375 -8.88 -5.60 -20.21
N PRO A 376 -7.94 -6.19 -20.98
CA PRO A 376 -8.24 -6.80 -22.27
C PRO A 376 -9.26 -7.94 -22.18
N ASN A 377 -9.20 -8.74 -21.12
CA ASN A 377 -10.21 -9.76 -20.84
C ASN A 377 -11.40 -9.14 -20.08
N PRO A 378 -12.63 -9.14 -20.66
CA PRO A 378 -13.81 -8.52 -20.07
C PRO A 378 -14.22 -9.06 -18.69
N ARG A 379 -13.76 -10.26 -18.32
CA ARG A 379 -14.05 -10.86 -17.00
C ARG A 379 -13.39 -10.10 -15.85
N PHE A 380 -12.29 -9.38 -16.12
CA PHE A 380 -11.54 -8.64 -15.11
C PHE A 380 -11.85 -7.14 -15.10
N GLN A 381 -12.58 -6.63 -16.09
CA GLN A 381 -12.97 -5.21 -16.11
C GLN A 381 -13.87 -4.88 -14.92
N LEU A 382 -13.58 -3.76 -14.26
CA LEU A 382 -14.37 -3.28 -13.12
C LEU A 382 -15.69 -2.61 -13.52
N LYS A 383 -15.85 -2.26 -14.81
CA LYS A 383 -17.08 -1.70 -15.40
C LYS A 383 -17.62 -0.47 -14.65
N VAL A 384 -16.71 0.38 -14.18
CA VAL A 384 -17.06 1.67 -13.57
C VAL A 384 -17.47 2.66 -14.68
N PRO A 385 -18.55 3.45 -14.49
CA PRO A 385 -18.96 4.48 -15.45
C PRO A 385 -17.83 5.49 -15.73
N ASP A 386 -17.80 6.06 -16.93
CA ASP A 386 -16.74 7.01 -17.30
C ASP A 386 -16.80 8.30 -16.50
N SER A 387 -18.00 8.79 -16.14
CA SER A 387 -18.20 9.96 -15.26
C SER A 387 -17.64 9.77 -13.84
N HIS A 388 -17.33 8.53 -13.45
CA HIS A 388 -16.71 8.18 -12.18
C HIS A 388 -15.20 7.96 -12.29
N LYS A 389 -14.60 8.31 -13.44
CA LYS A 389 -13.16 8.20 -13.68
C LYS A 389 -12.55 9.58 -13.85
N ALA A 390 -11.36 9.77 -13.30
CA ALA A 390 -10.56 10.96 -13.54
C ALA A 390 -9.09 10.62 -13.82
N VAL A 391 -8.47 11.35 -14.73
CA VAL A 391 -7.06 11.24 -15.10
C VAL A 391 -6.36 12.57 -14.87
N PHE A 392 -5.28 12.54 -14.09
CA PHE A 392 -4.46 13.71 -13.76
C PHE A 392 -3.10 13.63 -14.46
N TYR A 393 -2.91 14.51 -15.44
CA TYR A 393 -1.68 14.67 -16.20
C TYR A 393 -0.70 15.55 -15.42
N GLY A 394 0.57 15.13 -15.37
CA GLY A 394 1.65 15.78 -14.63
C GLY A 394 1.86 15.26 -13.21
N LEU A 395 1.01 14.35 -12.71
CA LEU A 395 1.14 13.78 -11.36
C LEU A 395 1.72 12.37 -11.38
N ASN A 396 2.77 12.15 -10.58
CA ASN A 396 3.28 10.79 -10.32
C ASN A 396 2.52 10.10 -9.16
N HIS A 397 2.78 8.81 -8.98
CA HIS A 397 2.11 7.94 -8.00
C HIS A 397 2.24 8.43 -6.56
N PHE A 398 3.33 9.14 -6.27
CA PHE A 398 3.67 9.59 -4.94
C PHE A 398 3.12 10.97 -4.61
N GLU A 399 2.70 11.74 -5.62
CA GLU A 399 2.12 13.07 -5.51
C GLU A 399 0.59 13.05 -5.57
N ILE A 400 0.03 12.12 -6.36
CA ILE A 400 -1.41 12.11 -6.68
C ILE A 400 -2.32 12.09 -5.44
N GLN A 401 -1.92 11.43 -4.35
CA GLN A 401 -2.73 11.39 -3.13
C GLN A 401 -2.76 12.71 -2.35
N TYR A 402 -1.78 13.58 -2.58
CA TYR A 402 -1.64 14.84 -1.84
C TYR A 402 -2.21 16.03 -2.63
N HIS A 403 -2.20 15.95 -3.96
CA HIS A 403 -2.48 17.09 -4.81
C HIS A 403 -3.90 17.66 -4.62
N SER A 404 -4.00 18.99 -4.55
CA SER A 404 -5.27 19.69 -4.27
C SER A 404 -6.36 19.42 -5.31
N SER A 405 -6.02 19.34 -6.60
CA SER A 405 -6.97 19.04 -7.67
C SER A 405 -7.59 17.65 -7.54
N VAL A 406 -6.84 16.67 -7.00
CA VAL A 406 -7.39 15.33 -6.73
C VAL A 406 -8.35 15.39 -5.56
N ALA A 407 -8.00 16.10 -4.49
CA ALA A 407 -8.90 16.33 -3.37
C ALA A 407 -10.18 17.06 -3.79
N GLU A 408 -10.07 18.04 -4.69
CA GLU A 408 -11.22 18.74 -5.27
C GLU A 408 -12.13 17.82 -6.07
N GLN A 409 -11.55 16.99 -6.93
CA GLN A 409 -12.32 16.01 -7.70
C GLN A 409 -13.09 15.04 -6.80
N ILE A 410 -12.42 14.50 -5.78
CA ILE A 410 -13.05 13.61 -4.80
C ILE A 410 -14.16 14.34 -4.04
N THR A 411 -13.94 15.62 -3.71
CA THR A 411 -14.97 16.45 -3.07
C THR A 411 -16.20 16.56 -3.95
N ARG A 412 -16.04 16.86 -5.26
CA ARG A 412 -17.16 16.95 -6.20
C ARG A 412 -17.96 15.65 -6.31
N TRP A 413 -17.29 14.50 -6.28
CA TRP A 413 -17.98 13.20 -6.31
C TRP A 413 -18.73 12.89 -5.01
N LEU A 414 -18.14 13.20 -3.85
CA LEU A 414 -18.71 12.86 -2.55
C LEU A 414 -19.69 13.90 -1.99
N TYR A 415 -19.66 15.12 -2.55
CA TYR A 415 -20.46 16.29 -2.19
C TYR A 415 -20.88 17.07 -3.45
N PRO A 416 -21.64 16.46 -4.38
CA PRO A 416 -22.06 17.13 -5.60
C PRO A 416 -22.95 18.33 -5.26
N HIS A 417 -22.67 19.48 -5.88
CA HIS A 417 -23.57 20.63 -5.77
C HIS A 417 -24.82 20.41 -6.63
N VAL A 418 -25.95 20.99 -6.23
CA VAL A 418 -27.24 20.87 -6.95
C VAL A 418 -27.15 21.32 -8.41
N ASN A 419 -26.17 22.18 -8.73
CA ASN A 419 -25.92 22.72 -10.07
C ASN A 419 -24.74 22.06 -10.80
N ASP A 420 -24.10 21.05 -10.21
CA ASP A 420 -23.04 20.32 -10.90
C ASP A 420 -23.67 19.48 -12.01
N TYR A 421 -23.44 19.88 -13.26
CA TYR A 421 -23.77 19.04 -14.40
C TYR A 421 -22.97 17.74 -14.30
N VAL A 422 -23.64 16.60 -14.44
CA VAL A 422 -22.96 15.31 -14.61
C VAL A 422 -22.12 15.43 -15.89
N GLN A 423 -20.81 15.59 -15.74
CA GLN A 423 -19.90 15.57 -16.87
C GLN A 423 -19.88 14.16 -17.43
N ASP A 424 -20.40 13.99 -18.65
CA ASP A 424 -20.32 12.75 -19.38
C ASP A 424 -18.86 12.49 -19.79
N GLY A 425 -18.40 11.26 -19.58
CA GLY A 425 -17.04 10.83 -19.93
C GLY A 425 -16.01 10.95 -18.80
N ILE A 426 -14.78 10.56 -19.12
CA ILE A 426 -13.65 10.54 -18.18
C ILE A 426 -13.15 11.97 -17.97
N GLN A 427 -13.06 12.41 -16.71
CA GLN A 427 -12.61 13.77 -16.40
C GLN A 427 -11.09 13.88 -16.49
N THR A 428 -10.57 14.83 -17.26
CA THR A 428 -9.13 15.02 -17.45
C THR A 428 -8.68 16.34 -16.82
N HIS A 429 -7.54 16.29 -16.10
CA HIS A 429 -6.97 17.44 -15.40
C HIS A 429 -5.48 17.57 -15.76
N ILE A 430 -5.02 18.78 -16.09
CA ILE A 430 -3.62 19.06 -16.44
C ILE A 430 -3.00 19.93 -15.34
N ILE A 431 -1.92 19.47 -14.70
CA ILE A 431 -1.30 20.12 -13.53
C ILE A 431 0.12 20.61 -13.86
N ASP A 432 0.44 21.86 -13.44
CA ASP A 432 1.76 22.53 -13.48
C ASP A 432 2.62 22.23 -14.72
N MET A 433 2.37 22.98 -15.79
CA MET A 433 3.08 22.90 -17.07
C MET A 433 4.05 24.09 -17.23
N PRO A 434 5.33 24.00 -16.86
CA PRO A 434 6.26 25.13 -16.89
C PRO A 434 6.58 25.69 -18.29
N ASN A 435 6.06 25.10 -19.38
CA ASN A 435 6.36 25.48 -20.77
C ASN A 435 5.12 25.65 -21.67
N TYR A 436 3.90 25.76 -21.12
CA TYR A 436 2.70 25.97 -21.95
C TYR A 436 1.83 27.07 -21.34
N THR A 437 1.55 28.12 -22.12
CA THR A 437 0.64 29.20 -21.74
C THR A 437 -0.79 28.86 -22.15
N LEU A 438 -1.79 29.44 -21.47
CA LEU A 438 -3.21 29.22 -21.77
C LEU A 438 -3.58 29.55 -23.24
N GLU A 439 -2.80 30.42 -23.88
CA GLU A 439 -2.95 30.78 -25.30
C GLU A 439 -2.56 29.63 -26.26
N ASP A 440 -1.78 28.64 -25.81
CA ASP A 440 -1.47 27.41 -26.57
C ASP A 440 -2.62 26.37 -26.53
N LEU A 441 -3.72 26.70 -25.84
CA LEU A 441 -4.89 25.85 -25.54
C LEU A 441 -6.21 26.36 -26.14
N GLU A 442 -6.24 27.47 -26.89
CA GLU A 442 -7.47 28.01 -27.50
C GLU A 442 -8.00 27.21 -28.72
N GLY A 443 -7.26 26.23 -29.22
CA GLY A 443 -7.78 25.31 -30.22
C GLY A 443 -8.40 24.09 -29.58
N ILE A 444 -9.70 24.11 -29.30
CA ILE A 444 -10.70 23.00 -29.37
C ILE A 444 -11.92 23.41 -28.51
N VAL A 445 -12.68 24.38 -29.02
CA VAL A 445 -14.13 24.23 -29.09
C VAL A 445 -14.42 24.10 -30.57
N GLU A 446 -14.74 22.89 -31.04
CA GLU A 446 -15.78 22.63 -32.04
C GLU A 446 -15.81 21.16 -32.49
N THR A 447 -17.04 20.64 -32.40
CA THR A 447 -17.66 19.41 -32.95
C THR A 447 -17.25 18.04 -32.44
#